data_AF-A0A8T4AHR4-F1
#
_entry.id   AF-A0A8T4AHR4-F1
#
_cell.length_a   1.000
_cell.length_b   1.000
_cell.length_c   1.000
_cell.angle_alpha   90.00
_cell.angle_beta   90.00
_cell.angle_gamma   90.00
#
_symmetry.space_group_name_H-M   'P 1'
#
loop_
_entity.id
_entity.type
_entity.pdbx_description
1 polymer ?
#
loop_
_entity_poly.entity_id
_entity_poly.type
_entity_poly.pdbx_seq_one_letter_code
_entity_poly.pdbx_strand_id
1 'polypeptide(L)'
;MLIHLSSPHIHSGDSIRSQMMSVIWALIPAALVSVYIFGWLAVLQITSCMLACLATEWLTLKWMGRSTSPIGDASAALTGLLLALTLPALTPWWMTILG
;
A
#
# COMPACT_ATOMS: atom_id res chain seq x y z
N MET A 1 -27.27 14.85 26.99
CA MET A 1 -26.99 13.40 27.00
C MET A 1 -26.70 12.99 25.57
N LEU A 2 -25.45 12.63 25.27
CA LEU A 2 -24.95 12.42 23.90
C LEU A 2 -25.68 11.26 23.22
N ILE A 3 -26.45 11.57 22.19
CA ILE A 3 -26.94 10.60 21.21
C ILE A 3 -25.75 10.14 20.38
N HIS A 4 -25.12 9.05 20.84
CA HIS A 4 -24.26 8.22 20.01
C HIS A 4 -25.13 7.66 18.86
N LEU A 5 -25.17 8.36 17.74
CA LEU A 5 -25.53 7.76 16.46
C LEU A 5 -24.38 6.84 16.09
N SER A 6 -24.35 5.66 16.71
CA SER A 6 -23.59 4.53 16.17
C SER A 6 -24.16 4.34 14.77
N SER A 7 -23.38 4.72 13.74
CA SER A 7 -23.75 4.43 12.36
C SER A 7 -24.18 2.96 12.32
N PRO A 8 -25.36 2.65 11.78
CA PRO A 8 -25.82 1.28 11.75
C PRO A 8 -24.77 0.52 10.96
N HIS A 9 -24.01 -0.31 11.65
CA HIS A 9 -23.02 -1.22 11.07
C HIS A 9 -23.79 -2.42 10.50
N ILE A 10 -24.77 -2.10 9.65
CA ILE A 10 -25.55 -3.01 8.84
C ILE A 10 -24.64 -3.49 7.72
N HIS A 11 -23.89 -4.55 8.04
CA HIS A 11 -23.51 -5.64 7.14
C HIS A 11 -23.51 -5.26 5.65
N SER A 12 -22.60 -4.38 5.22
CA SER A 12 -22.28 -4.27 3.80
C SER A 12 -21.27 -5.36 3.52
N GLY A 13 -21.58 -6.25 2.58
CA GLY A 13 -20.62 -7.20 2.00
C GLY A 13 -19.49 -6.52 1.21
N ASP A 14 -19.28 -5.21 1.39
CA ASP A 14 -18.09 -4.49 0.96
C ASP A 14 -16.90 -4.91 1.83
N SER A 15 -16.25 -5.98 1.36
CA SER A 15 -14.95 -6.40 1.88
C SER A 15 -13.97 -5.23 1.82
N ILE A 16 -13.20 -5.02 2.90
CA ILE A 16 -12.08 -4.06 3.00
C ILE A 16 -11.17 -4.14 1.77
N ARG A 17 -10.98 -5.35 1.24
CA ARG A 17 -10.27 -5.64 -0.01
C ARG A 17 -10.81 -4.86 -1.23
N SER A 18 -12.13 -4.73 -1.39
CA SER A 18 -12.76 -4.01 -2.51
C SER A 18 -12.39 -2.52 -2.51
N GLN A 19 -12.43 -1.92 -1.33
CA GLN A 19 -12.04 -0.53 -1.13
C GLN A 19 -10.54 -0.34 -1.41
N MET A 20 -9.68 -1.22 -0.89
CA MET A 20 -8.23 -1.16 -1.14
C MET A 20 -7.87 -1.34 -2.62
N MET A 21 -8.54 -2.26 -3.33
CA MET A 21 -8.40 -2.43 -4.77
C MET A 21 -8.80 -1.17 -5.53
N SER A 22 -9.89 -0.51 -5.14
CA SER A 22 -10.36 0.72 -5.78
C SER A 22 -9.32 1.85 -5.69
N VAL A 23 -8.60 1.95 -4.56
CA VAL A 23 -7.50 2.92 -4.41
C VAL A 23 -6.30 2.55 -5.29
N ILE A 24 -5.97 1.26 -5.40
CA ILE A 24 -4.91 0.81 -6.32
C ILE A 24 -5.25 1.20 -7.76
N TRP A 25 -6.50 0.98 -8.20
CA TRP A 25 -6.96 1.41 -9.53
C TRP A 25 -6.84 2.93 -9.73
N ALA A 26 -7.15 3.73 -8.70
CA ALA A 26 -6.98 5.18 -8.75
C ALA A 26 -5.50 5.63 -8.81
N LEU A 27 -4.57 4.82 -8.29
CA LEU A 27 -3.14 5.12 -8.27
C LEU A 27 -2.39 4.70 -9.55
N ILE A 28 -2.94 3.78 -10.35
CA ILE A 28 -2.37 3.38 -11.65
C ILE A 28 -2.06 4.57 -12.57
N PRO A 29 -2.98 5.52 -12.84
CA PRO A 29 -2.66 6.67 -13.69
C PRO A 29 -1.57 7.56 -13.08
N ALA A 30 -1.54 7.72 -11.76
CA ALA A 30 -0.47 8.47 -11.08
C ALA A 30 0.90 7.77 -11.22
N ALA A 31 0.94 6.44 -11.10
CA ALA A 31 2.14 5.64 -11.30
C ALA A 31 2.64 5.68 -12.75
N LEU A 32 1.73 5.73 -13.75
CA LEU A 32 2.13 5.90 -15.14
C LEU A 32 2.79 7.26 -15.40
N VAL A 33 2.24 8.33 -14.83
CA VAL A 33 2.81 9.68 -14.95
C VAL A 33 4.17 9.76 -14.25
N SER A 34 4.34 9.14 -13.08
CA SER A 34 5.64 9.12 -12.39
C SER A 34 6.70 8.37 -13.21
N VAL A 35 6.36 7.23 -13.83
CA VAL A 35 7.28 6.52 -14.73
C VAL A 35 7.60 7.34 -15.99
N TYR A 36 6.63 8.08 -16.54
CA TYR A 36 6.87 8.93 -17.71
C TYR A 36 7.81 10.10 -17.43
N ILE A 37 7.70 10.72 -16.25
CA ILE A 37 8.54 11.86 -15.85
C ILE A 37 9.95 11.42 -15.42
N PHE A 38 10.06 10.35 -14.64
CA PHE A 38 11.32 9.95 -14.00
C PHE A 38 12.07 8.81 -14.70
N GLY A 39 11.44 8.14 -15.67
CA GLY A 39 12.07 7.07 -16.46
C GLY A 39 12.35 5.79 -15.66
N TRP A 40 13.45 5.10 -15.98
CA TRP A 40 13.80 3.78 -15.45
C TRP A 40 14.02 3.76 -13.92
N LEU A 41 14.51 4.86 -13.36
CA LEU A 41 14.76 4.99 -11.92
C LEU A 41 13.47 4.85 -11.09
N ALA A 42 12.35 5.39 -11.58
CA ALA A 42 11.06 5.29 -10.89
C ALA A 42 10.54 3.84 -10.83
N VAL A 43 10.77 3.04 -11.86
CA VAL A 43 10.33 1.64 -11.88
C VAL A 43 11.09 0.83 -10.83
N LEU A 44 12.42 0.99 -10.77
CA LEU A 44 13.24 0.36 -9.73
C LEU A 44 12.81 0.80 -8.34
N GLN A 45 12.41 2.07 -8.20
CA GLN A 45 12.00 2.58 -6.91
C GLN A 45 10.64 2.09 -6.42
N ILE A 46 9.66 2.05 -7.30
CA ILE A 46 8.32 1.54 -6.98
C ILE A 46 8.40 0.06 -6.63
N THR A 47 9.18 -0.72 -7.39
CA THR A 47 9.33 -2.16 -7.16
C THR A 47 10.09 -2.48 -5.87
N SER A 48 11.18 -1.76 -5.57
CA SER A 48 11.93 -1.93 -4.31
C SER A 48 11.08 -1.61 -3.09
N CYS A 49 10.31 -0.52 -3.15
CA CYS A 49 9.43 -0.07 -2.07
C CYS A 49 8.28 -1.05 -1.82
N MET A 50 7.61 -1.49 -2.89
CA MET A 50 6.58 -2.54 -2.78
C MET A 50 7.14 -3.82 -2.18
N LEU A 51 8.32 -4.27 -2.62
CA LEU A 51 8.98 -5.46 -2.07
C LEU A 51 9.31 -5.29 -0.58
N ALA A 52 9.84 -4.13 -0.18
CA ALA A 52 10.17 -3.83 1.21
C ALA A 52 8.92 -3.84 2.11
N CYS A 53 7.84 -3.19 1.70
CA CYS A 53 6.56 -3.18 2.41
C CYS A 53 5.93 -4.57 2.51
N LEU A 54 5.91 -5.34 1.41
CA LEU A 54 5.40 -6.72 1.44
C LEU A 54 6.25 -7.59 2.37
N ALA A 55 7.58 -7.45 2.33
CA ALA A 55 8.48 -8.20 3.17
C ALA A 55 8.31 -7.85 4.67
N THR A 56 8.14 -6.57 5.00
CA THR A 56 7.93 -6.12 6.39
C THR A 56 6.58 -6.56 6.93
N GLU A 57 5.50 -6.46 6.15
CA GLU A 57 4.17 -6.95 6.56
C GLU A 57 4.19 -8.48 6.75
N TRP A 58 4.81 -9.21 5.83
CA TRP A 58 4.98 -10.65 5.97
C TRP A 58 5.81 -11.01 7.21
N LEU A 59 6.91 -10.27 7.46
CA LEU A 59 7.79 -10.51 8.60
C LEU A 59 7.09 -10.22 9.93
N THR A 60 6.40 -9.09 10.06
CA THR A 60 5.68 -8.73 11.29
C THR A 60 4.55 -9.71 11.59
N LEU A 61 3.84 -10.20 10.58
CA LEU A 61 2.77 -11.18 10.78
C LEU A 61 3.30 -12.57 11.11
N LYS A 62 4.40 -12.98 10.48
CA LYS A 62 5.13 -14.18 10.86
C LYS A 62 5.61 -14.09 12.31
N TRP A 63 6.03 -12.92 12.76
CA TRP A 63 6.47 -12.70 14.14
C TRP A 63 5.31 -12.65 15.15
N MET A 64 4.15 -12.15 14.74
CA MET A 64 2.96 -12.04 15.58
C MET A 64 2.14 -13.34 15.67
N GLY A 65 2.54 -14.40 14.97
CA GLY A 65 1.90 -15.72 15.04
C GLY A 65 0.44 -15.75 14.58
N ARG A 66 -0.02 -14.71 13.87
CA ARG A 66 -1.38 -14.65 13.34
C ARG A 66 -1.46 -15.35 11.98
N SER A 67 -2.54 -16.10 11.79
CA SER A 67 -2.84 -16.82 10.55
C SER A 67 -2.59 -15.93 9.33
N THR A 68 -1.88 -16.49 8.36
CA THR A 68 -1.35 -15.86 7.15
C THR A 68 -2.46 -15.36 6.23
N SER A 69 -3.17 -14.31 6.65
CA SER A 69 -4.08 -13.55 5.79
C SER A 69 -3.67 -12.09 5.53
N PRO A 70 -2.38 -11.68 5.46
CA PRO A 70 -2.04 -10.34 4.95
C PRO A 70 -2.29 -10.17 3.46
N ILE A 71 -2.14 -11.25 2.69
CA ILE A 71 -2.14 -11.21 1.22
C ILE A 71 -3.55 -10.95 0.67
N GLY A 72 -4.58 -11.08 1.51
CA GLY A 72 -5.98 -10.91 1.14
C GLY A 72 -6.37 -9.46 0.90
N ASP A 73 -5.91 -8.52 1.73
CA ASP A 73 -6.49 -7.16 1.75
C ASP A 73 -5.72 -6.15 0.89
N ALA A 74 -4.52 -6.49 0.42
CA ALA A 74 -3.66 -5.62 -0.40
C ALA A 74 -3.23 -4.30 0.26
N SER A 75 -3.35 -4.22 1.59
CA SER A 75 -2.91 -3.06 2.38
C SER A 75 -1.41 -2.79 2.21
N ALA A 76 -0.53 -3.78 2.38
CA ALA A 76 0.92 -3.57 2.17
C ALA A 76 1.26 -3.07 0.77
N ALA A 77 0.58 -3.57 -0.26
CA ALA A 77 0.81 -3.14 -1.63
C ALA A 77 0.42 -1.66 -1.81
N LEU A 78 -0.72 -1.26 -1.24
CA LEU A 78 -1.15 0.14 -1.23
C LEU A 78 -0.17 1.03 -0.46
N THR A 79 0.27 0.61 0.74
CA THR A 79 1.22 1.36 1.56
C THR A 79 2.55 1.54 0.84
N GLY A 80 3.10 0.48 0.24
CA GLY A 80 4.33 0.55 -0.55
C GLY A 80 4.20 1.43 -1.80
N LEU A 81 3.03 1.40 -2.47
CA LEU A 81 2.76 2.26 -3.63
C LEU A 81 2.67 3.74 -3.22
N LEU A 82 1.99 4.04 -2.12
CA LEU A 82 1.88 5.41 -1.58
C LEU A 82 3.24 5.94 -1.11
N LEU A 83 4.05 5.11 -0.45
CA LEU A 83 5.39 5.49 -0.02
C LEU A 83 6.30 5.74 -1.23
N ALA A 84 6.22 4.89 -2.26
CA ALA A 84 6.96 5.10 -3.50
C ALA A 84 6.57 6.38 -4.26
N LEU A 85 5.29 6.77 -4.20
CA LEU A 85 4.80 7.98 -4.88
C LEU A 85 5.02 9.27 -4.09
N THR A 86 5.17 9.18 -2.76
CA THR A 86 5.47 10.35 -1.92
C THR A 86 6.96 10.71 -1.92
N LEU A 87 7.85 9.77 -2.24
CA LEU A 87 9.28 10.02 -2.38
C LEU A 87 9.66 10.43 -3.82
N PRO A 88 10.51 11.47 -4.01
CA PRO A 88 11.01 11.82 -5.33
C PRO A 88 11.92 10.70 -5.86
N ALA A 89 11.73 10.25 -7.11
CA ALA A 89 12.46 9.11 -7.70
C ALA A 89 13.97 9.32 -7.88
N LEU A 90 14.48 10.51 -7.56
CA LEU A 90 15.91 10.81 -7.43
C LEU A 90 16.51 10.33 -6.10
N THR A 91 15.67 9.85 -5.16
CA THR A 91 16.16 9.32 -3.89
C THR A 91 16.86 7.97 -4.11
N PRO A 92 18.00 7.76 -3.45
CA PRO A 92 18.72 6.50 -3.56
C PRO A 92 17.87 5.33 -3.06
N TRP A 93 17.92 4.21 -3.79
CA TRP A 93 17.10 3.02 -3.55
C TRP A 93 17.20 2.41 -2.15
N TRP A 94 18.37 2.48 -1.51
CA TRP A 94 18.57 2.03 -0.13
C TRP A 94 17.78 2.86 0.90
N MET A 95 17.45 4.11 0.59
CA MET A 95 16.82 5.05 1.51
C MET A 95 15.33 4.75 1.62
N THR A 96 14.74 4.28 0.53
CA THR A 96 13.34 3.88 0.45
C THR A 96 13.07 2.51 1.04
N ILE A 97 14.09 1.64 1.12
CA ILE A 97 13.98 0.34 1.80
C ILE A 97 13.97 0.53 3.32
N LEU A 98 14.61 1.60 3.82
CA LEU A 98 14.64 1.95 5.25
C LEU A 98 13.44 2.78 5.72
N GLY A 99 12.65 3.31 4.78
CA GLY A 99 11.50 4.18 5.05
C GLY A 99 10.26 3.43 5.54
#